data_AF-H9V826-F1
#
_entry.id   AF-H9V826-F1
#
_cell.length_a   1.000
_cell.length_b   1.000
_cell.length_c   1.000
_cell.angle_alpha   90.00
_cell.angle_beta   90.00
_cell.angle_gamma   90.00
#
_symmetry.space_group_name_H-M   'P 1'
#
loop_
_entity.id
_entity.type
_entity.pdbx_description
1 polymer ?
#
loop_
_entity_poly.entity_id
_entity_poly.type
_entity_poly.pdbx_seq_one_letter_code
_entity_poly.pdbx_strand_id
1 'polypeptide(L)' 'GSFKEEMFKVLKIAVHCTYKLPALRPTMREVVQMMMDADPCSRDFGAVEKEKLHGTHMSG' A
#
# COMPACT_ATOMS: atom_id res chain seq x y z
N GLY A 1 4.84 -3.99 -5.56
CA GLY A 1 5.12 -5.40 -5.21
C GLY A 1 3.96 -6.23 -5.73
N SER A 2 3.84 -7.50 -5.35
CA SER A 2 2.52 -8.14 -5.50
C SER A 2 1.53 -7.54 -4.49
N PHE A 3 0.24 -7.52 -4.81
CA PHE A 3 -0.80 -7.03 -3.89
C PHE A 3 -0.71 -7.68 -2.49
N LYS A 4 -0.36 -8.97 -2.45
CA LYS A 4 -0.12 -9.72 -1.22
C LYS A 4 1.00 -9.12 -0.37
N GLU A 5 2.12 -8.70 -0.97
CA GLU A 5 3.23 -8.08 -0.26
C GLU A 5 2.84 -6.71 0.30
N GLU A 6 2.05 -5.95 -0.45
CA GLU A 6 1.56 -4.62 -0.04
C GLU A 6 0.59 -4.74 1.13
N MET A 7 -0.37 -5.67 1.06
CA MET A 7 -1.23 -6.01 2.21
C MET A 7 -0.41 -6.45 3.43
N PHE A 8 0.64 -7.23 3.22
CA PHE A 8 1.47 -7.72 4.33
C PHE A 8 2.25 -6.58 5.02
N LYS A 9 2.71 -5.57 4.26
CA LYS A 9 3.31 -4.36 4.84
C LYS A 9 2.32 -3.59 5.71
N VAL A 10 1.09 -3.36 5.22
CA VAL A 10 0.05 -2.65 5.98
C VAL A 10 -0.38 -3.44 7.21
N LEU A 11 -0.49 -4.77 7.11
CA LEU A 11 -0.81 -5.63 8.24
C LEU A 11 0.25 -5.53 9.35
N LYS A 12 1.55 -5.50 9.00
CA LYS A 12 2.63 -5.28 9.98
C LYS A 12 2.45 -3.97 10.74
N ILE A 13 2.13 -2.88 10.03
CA ILE A 13 1.87 -1.58 10.65
C ILE A 13 0.69 -1.68 11.64
N ALA A 14 -0.41 -2.32 11.24
CA ALA A 14 -1.58 -2.50 12.11
C ALA A 14 -1.28 -3.31 13.39
N VAL A 15 -0.42 -4.33 13.30
CA VAL A 15 0.05 -5.10 14.47
C VAL A 15 0.83 -4.21 15.43
N HIS A 16 1.70 -3.33 14.93
CA HIS A 16 2.40 -2.35 15.77
C HIS A 16 1.43 -1.38 16.47
N CYS A 17 0.40 -0.90 15.78
CA CYS A 17 -0.62 -0.01 16.36
C CYS A 17 -1.40 -0.65 17.52
N THR A 18 -1.53 -1.98 17.53
CA THR A 18 -2.33 -2.74 18.52
C THR A 18 -1.48 -3.40 19.59
N TYR A 19 -0.21 -3.02 19.73
CA TYR A 19 0.69 -3.62 20.71
C TYR A 19 0.11 -3.57 22.13
N LYS A 20 0.26 -4.67 22.89
CA LYS A 20 -0.33 -4.81 24.24
C LYS A 20 0.10 -3.69 25.16
N LEU A 21 1.36 -3.29 25.10
CA LEU A 21 1.92 -2.18 25.86
C LEU A 21 1.69 -0.86 25.10
N PRO A 22 0.92 0.10 25.64
CA PRO A 22 0.64 1.37 24.96
C PRO A 22 1.90 2.18 24.63
N ALA A 23 2.93 2.11 25.48
CA ALA A 23 4.19 2.82 25.29
C ALA A 23 5.03 2.30 24.11
N LEU A 24 4.71 1.11 23.58
CA LEU A 24 5.40 0.53 22.41
C LEU A 24 4.60 0.72 21.12
N ARG A 25 3.40 1.29 21.20
CA ARG A 25 2.64 1.63 20.00
C ARG A 25 3.30 2.83 19.33
N PRO A 26 3.34 2.86 17.99
CA PRO A 26 3.81 4.03 17.27
C PRO A 26 2.87 5.22 17.51
N THR A 27 3.44 6.41 17.50
CA THR A 27 2.67 7.65 17.33
C THR A 27 2.01 7.65 15.96
N MET A 28 0.91 8.38 15.81
CA MET A 28 0.26 8.51 14.50
C MET A 28 1.20 9.08 13.43
N ARG A 29 2.20 9.90 13.81
CA ARG A 29 3.22 10.42 12.90
C ARG A 29 4.11 9.31 12.34
N GLU A 30 4.56 8.40 13.20
CA GLU A 30 5.34 7.22 12.78
C GLU A 30 4.50 6.28 11.92
N VAL A 31 3.20 6.12 12.23
CA VAL A 31 2.27 5.33 11.39
C VAL A 31 2.18 5.92 9.98
N VAL A 32 1.99 7.22 9.85
CA VAL A 32 1.92 7.89 8.54
C VAL A 32 3.24 7.71 7.79
N GLN A 33 4.39 7.87 8.45
CA GLN A 33 5.70 7.64 7.83
C GLN A 33 5.84 6.20 7.31
N MET A 34 5.52 5.21 8.14
CA MET A 34 5.55 3.79 7.74
C MET A 34 4.60 3.49 6.59
N MET A 35 3.42 4.13 6.56
CA MET A 35 2.46 3.98 5.46
C MET A 35 2.98 4.61 4.17
N MET A 36 3.66 5.77 4.22
CA MET A 36 4.29 6.37 3.06
C MET A 36 5.42 5.49 2.51
N ASP A 37 6.26 4.93 3.39
CA ASP A 37 7.37 4.03 3.03
C ASP A 37 6.87 2.68 2.47
N ALA A 38 5.68 2.24 2.87
CA ALA A 38 5.06 1.04 2.35
C ALA A 38 4.60 1.18 0.88
N ASP A 39 4.45 2.43 0.42
CA ASP A 39 4.00 2.85 -0.90
C ASP A 39 2.65 2.21 -1.33
N PRO A 40 1.55 2.47 -0.57
CA PRO A 40 0.21 1.95 -0.88
C PRO A 40 -0.39 2.61 -2.11
N CYS A 41 0.23 3.68 -2.62
CA CYS A 41 -0.14 4.41 -3.82
C CYS A 41 0.59 3.85 -5.05
N SER A 42 0.53 2.54 -5.25
CA SER A 42 0.75 1.94 -6.56
C SER A 42 -0.42 2.27 -7.52
N ARG A 43 -0.76 3.55 -7.68
CA ARG A 43 -1.63 4.19 -8.71
C ARG A 43 -3.04 3.62 -8.98
N ASP A 44 -3.42 2.49 -8.38
CA ASP A 44 -4.62 1.75 -8.77
C ASP A 44 -5.79 1.99 -7.82
N PHE A 45 -5.54 2.40 -6.57
CA PHE A 45 -6.62 2.68 -5.60
C PHE A 45 -7.37 4.01 -5.87
N GLY A 46 -6.84 4.84 -6.77
CA GLY A 46 -7.47 6.10 -7.22
C GLY A 46 -7.82 6.12 -8.71
N ALA A 47 -7.61 5.03 -9.45
CA ALA A 47 -7.94 4.93 -10.86
C ALA A 47 -9.22 4.10 -11.07
N VAL A 48 -10.35 4.56 -10.52
CA VAL A 48 -11.59 4.46 -11.30
C VAL A 48 -11.43 5.47 -12.44
N GLU A 49 -11.21 4.92 -13.63
CA GLU A 49 -11.09 5.54 -14.95
C GLU A 49 -9.85 6.40 -15.22
N LYS A 50 -8.91 5.85 -16.01
CA LYS A 50 -8.72 6.27 -17.42
C LYS A 50 -8.29 5.09 -18.28
N GLU A 51 -9.17 4.72 -19.21
CA GLU A 51 -8.87 3.84 -20.32
C GLU A 51 -7.75 4.44 -21.20
N LYS A 52 -6.70 3.65 -21.49
CA LYS A 52 -6.03 3.70 -22.80
C LYS A 52 -5.43 2.34 -23.12
N LEU A 53 -6.27 1.50 -23.71
CA LEU A 53 -6.02 0.66 -24.88
C LEU A 53 -4.58 0.16 -25.04
N HIS A 54 -4.30 -1.06 -24.55
CA HIS A 54 -3.20 -1.84 -25.10
C HIS A 54 -3.65 -2.37 -26.47
N GLY A 55 -3.42 -1.56 -27.50
CA GLY A 55 -3.58 -1.98 -28.88
C GLY A 55 -2.61 -3.14 -29.14
N THR A 56 -3.15 -4.32 -29.41
CA THR A 56 -2.39 -5.41 -29.99
C THR A 56 -1.91 -4.97 -31.36
N HIS A 57 -0.60 -4.80 -31.50
CA HIS A 57 0.04 -4.73 -32.81
C HIS A 57 -0.03 -6.13 -33.42
N MET A 58 -0.98 -6.35 -34.33
CA MET A 58 -0.93 -7.47 -35.28
C MET A 58 0.18 -7.17 -36.28
N SER A 59 1.19 -8.03 -36.37
CA SER A 59 2.12 -8.07 -37.50
C SER A 59 2.00 -9.44 -38.15
N GLY A 60 1.64 -9.43 -39.44
CA GLY A 60 1.93 -10.48 -40.43
C GLY A 60 1.10 -11.74 -40.32
#